data_AF-A0A2Z6QL10-F1
#
_entry.id   AF-A0A2Z6QL10-F1
#
_cell.length_a   1.000
_cell.length_b   1.000
_cell.length_c   1.000
_cell.angle_alpha   90.00
_cell.angle_beta   90.00
_cell.angle_gamma   90.00
#
_symmetry.space_group_name_H-M   'P 1'
#
loop_
_entity.id
_entity.type
_entity.pdbx_description
1 polymer ?
#
loop_
_entity_poly.entity_id
_entity_poly.type
_entity_poly.pdbx_seq_one_letter_code
_entity_poly.pdbx_strand_id
1 'polypeptide(L)'
;MITYLNEEAANILLKIEEELHESRNLTLGIDSWTSPLGQSIYAFTIITPNRRQYIYSIEDFSSQRHTAEFNEKQLLKVIEDVGKDKFIAVVSDGEAAIQSAKRRVTNKYPHIMPIRCIAHHINLVTKDIISIEWAKKTLQNCQKIVSFFHDVHRAGAILRNEIKNSFSKGNLKSSVKTCWSTAWDVCESILRQENSIKFILSEQPDIFVNAVKTKAIIQNRQFWHDVEQLKMILGPAKNAVKALELNTTTLADCFIELLKMAQAISAISFQNHDFKQKCIAIFNKRWKEFDINIYMLAFFLHPKYRATCFQQNIFKSVIMREAINIWKNQCGGGKESSNYLLIQLGIYRNKEPPFDDPYVVGISTPINWWTSVELKKGEDPIRKLALRMHGIMPHNADCERVFSILGWFLSKRRTKINIKRLQAMAQMHSYLIMNAKSELKYINDEITLEELDQTLNQVALSINNGIDLFDDENDENLVNFEDINEIEEAVDLEGVNNNELEITNFIDLSTSLLNNREDEKDEEVSIMNHGDLNFDVDELIDRFEESI
;
A
#
# COMPACT_ATOMS: atom_id res chain seq x y z
N MET A 1 -9.76 41.14 5.98
CA MET A 1 -8.82 41.28 4.86
C MET A 1 -8.72 39.91 4.21
N ILE A 2 -9.31 39.73 3.03
CA ILE A 2 -9.20 38.48 2.27
C ILE A 2 -7.79 38.46 1.70
N THR A 3 -6.98 37.47 2.11
CA THR A 3 -5.66 37.26 1.51
C THR A 3 -5.82 36.44 0.23
N TYR A 4 -4.90 36.57 -0.72
CA TYR A 4 -4.88 35.74 -1.94
C TYR A 4 -5.00 34.24 -1.64
N LEU A 5 -4.36 33.80 -0.55
CA LEU A 5 -4.46 32.43 -0.03
C LEU A 5 -5.90 32.00 0.32
N ASN A 6 -6.70 32.91 0.88
CA ASN A 6 -8.07 32.59 1.30
C ASN A 6 -9.01 32.54 0.09
N GLU A 7 -8.77 33.39 -0.92
CA GLU A 7 -9.50 33.39 -2.18
C GLU A 7 -9.21 32.11 -2.97
N GLU A 8 -7.93 31.75 -3.12
CA GLU A 8 -7.54 30.53 -3.81
C GLU A 8 -8.02 29.27 -3.09
N ALA A 9 -7.91 29.22 -1.76
CA ALA A 9 -8.47 28.12 -0.98
C ALA A 9 -9.98 27.99 -1.17
N ALA A 10 -10.73 29.10 -1.22
CA ALA A 10 -12.17 29.06 -1.46
C ALA A 10 -12.49 28.53 -2.87
N ASN A 11 -11.75 28.97 -3.89
CA ASN A 11 -11.92 28.48 -5.27
C ASN A 11 -11.69 26.97 -5.37
N ILE A 12 -10.62 26.47 -4.77
CA ILE A 12 -10.29 25.04 -4.76
C ILE A 12 -11.35 24.24 -3.99
N LEU A 13 -11.78 24.73 -2.83
CA LEU A 13 -12.82 24.07 -2.04
C LEU A 13 -14.14 23.95 -2.79
N LEU A 14 -14.56 25.00 -3.52
CA LEU A 14 -15.77 24.95 -4.35
C LEU A 14 -15.66 23.89 -5.46
N LYS A 15 -14.51 23.78 -6.13
CA LYS A 15 -14.27 22.74 -7.13
C LYS A 15 -14.34 21.33 -6.53
N ILE A 16 -13.74 21.14 -5.35
CA ILE A 16 -13.80 19.86 -4.61
C ILE A 16 -15.24 19.54 -4.23
N GLU A 17 -16.00 20.51 -3.70
CA GLU A 17 -17.40 20.34 -3.32
C GLU A 17 -18.27 19.96 -4.52
N GLU A 18 -18.07 20.58 -5.68
CA GLU A 18 -18.78 20.26 -6.92
C GLU A 18 -18.53 18.81 -7.36
N GLU A 19 -17.27 18.38 -7.37
CA GLU A 19 -16.92 17.01 -7.74
C GLU A 19 -17.44 15.96 -6.75
N LEU A 20 -17.34 16.24 -5.44
CA LEU A 20 -17.91 15.39 -4.40
C LEU A 20 -19.45 15.42 -4.44
N HIS A 21 -20.05 16.51 -4.96
CA HIS A 21 -21.48 16.61 -5.16
C HIS A 21 -21.96 15.59 -6.20
N GLU A 22 -21.24 15.47 -7.32
CA GLU A 22 -21.55 14.59 -8.45
C GLU A 22 -21.11 13.13 -8.23
N SER A 23 -20.05 12.94 -7.44
CA SER A 23 -19.48 11.62 -7.18
C SER A 23 -20.35 10.75 -6.28
N ARG A 24 -20.32 9.44 -6.55
CA ARG A 24 -20.88 8.38 -5.70
C ARG A 24 -19.81 7.35 -5.43
N ASN A 25 -20.10 6.34 -4.62
CA ASN A 25 -19.15 5.28 -4.29
C ASN A 25 -17.86 5.79 -3.61
N LEU A 26 -18.02 6.80 -2.76
CA LEU A 26 -16.92 7.44 -2.02
C LEU A 26 -16.38 6.53 -0.92
N THR A 27 -15.07 6.60 -0.69
CA THR A 27 -14.40 6.03 0.48
C THR A 27 -13.91 7.14 1.39
N LEU A 28 -14.25 7.08 2.68
CA LEU A 28 -13.74 8.01 3.70
C LEU A 28 -12.49 7.41 4.37
N GLY A 29 -11.36 8.08 4.23
CA GLY A 29 -10.14 7.82 4.99
C GLY A 29 -10.09 8.65 6.27
N ILE A 30 -9.59 8.05 7.35
CA ILE A 30 -9.28 8.76 8.60
C ILE A 30 -7.95 8.27 9.14
N ASP A 31 -7.10 9.17 9.58
CA ASP A 31 -5.88 8.80 10.31
C ASP A 31 -5.50 9.86 11.34
N SER A 32 -4.59 9.50 12.25
CA SER A 32 -4.07 10.39 13.26
C SER A 32 -2.55 10.54 13.19
N TRP A 33 -2.07 11.72 13.53
CA TRP A 33 -0.66 12.05 13.59
C TRP A 33 -0.36 12.89 14.81
N THR A 34 0.68 12.50 15.55
CA THR A 34 1.23 13.34 16.62
C THR A 34 2.21 14.33 16.01
N SER A 35 1.82 15.60 15.98
CA SER A 35 2.68 16.66 15.46
C SER A 35 3.95 16.84 16.31
N PRO A 36 5.01 17.49 15.78
CA PRO A 36 6.21 17.85 16.55
C PRO A 36 5.94 18.71 17.79
N LEU A 37 4.75 19.32 17.87
CA LEU A 37 4.30 20.11 19.02
C LEU A 37 3.53 19.27 20.06
N GLY A 38 3.40 17.96 19.85
CA GLY A 38 2.63 17.04 20.70
C GLY A 38 1.12 17.11 20.50
N GLN A 39 0.65 17.80 19.46
CA GLN A 39 -0.79 17.86 19.14
C GLN A 39 -1.23 16.56 18.44
N SER A 40 -2.41 16.06 18.78
CA SER A 40 -3.08 14.95 18.11
C SER A 40 -3.93 15.48 16.96
N ILE A 41 -3.38 15.38 15.75
CA ILE A 41 -3.99 15.88 14.51
C ILE A 41 -4.65 14.72 13.78
N TYR A 42 -5.91 14.88 13.39
CA TYR A 42 -6.64 13.92 12.59
C TYR A 42 -6.86 14.47 11.18
N ALA A 43 -6.58 13.66 10.16
CA ALA A 43 -6.90 13.96 8.77
C ALA A 43 -8.09 13.13 8.32
N PHE A 44 -9.06 13.78 7.68
CA PHE A 44 -10.18 13.15 7.00
C PHE A 44 -10.00 13.34 5.50
N THR A 45 -9.92 12.24 4.76
CA THR A 45 -9.73 12.25 3.30
C THR A 45 -10.92 11.58 2.63
N ILE A 46 -11.32 12.09 1.47
CA ILE A 46 -12.40 11.49 0.67
C ILE A 46 -11.79 11.05 -0.65
N ILE A 47 -11.99 9.79 -0.97
CA ILE A 47 -11.50 9.16 -2.19
C ILE A 47 -12.68 8.84 -3.11
N THR A 48 -12.59 9.29 -4.36
CA THR A 48 -13.59 9.02 -5.40
C THR A 48 -13.31 7.68 -6.11
N PRO A 49 -14.30 7.09 -6.83
CA PRO A 49 -14.09 5.85 -7.59
C PRO A 49 -13.00 5.95 -8.65
N ASN A 50 -12.79 7.16 -9.18
CA ASN A 50 -11.75 7.47 -10.15
C ASN A 50 -10.38 7.71 -9.47
N ARG A 51 -10.24 7.30 -8.20
CA ARG A 51 -9.00 7.36 -7.42
C ARG A 51 -8.48 8.78 -7.14
N ARG A 52 -9.36 9.78 -7.19
CA ARG A 52 -9.03 11.15 -6.82
C ARG A 52 -9.21 11.32 -5.31
N GLN A 53 -8.28 12.03 -4.69
CA GLN A 53 -8.11 12.09 -3.24
C GLN A 53 -8.18 13.52 -2.75
N TYR A 54 -9.13 13.81 -1.86
CA TYR A 54 -9.35 15.15 -1.33
C TYR A 54 -9.20 15.17 0.17
N ILE A 55 -8.39 16.09 0.68
CA ILE A 55 -8.38 16.40 2.12
C ILE A 55 -9.69 17.12 2.43
N TYR A 56 -10.59 16.48 3.16
CA TYR A 56 -11.85 17.09 3.56
C TYR A 56 -11.65 18.04 4.74
N SER A 57 -10.99 17.55 5.80
CA SER A 57 -10.68 18.37 6.96
C SER A 57 -9.45 17.86 7.72
N ILE A 58 -8.84 18.77 8.48
CA ILE A 58 -7.77 18.47 9.43
C ILE A 58 -8.17 19.06 10.77
N GLU A 59 -8.25 18.22 11.80
CA GLU A 59 -8.79 18.58 13.10
C GLU A 59 -7.75 18.33 14.21
N ASP A 60 -7.70 19.23 15.20
CA ASP A 60 -6.90 19.04 16.40
C ASP A 60 -7.78 18.47 17.53
N PHE A 61 -7.56 17.19 17.85
CA PHE A 61 -8.29 16.47 18.89
C PHE A 61 -7.46 16.24 20.15
N SER A 62 -6.41 17.03 20.39
CA SER A 62 -5.55 16.91 21.59
C SER A 62 -6.31 17.03 22.91
N SER A 63 -7.42 17.76 22.92
CA SER A 63 -8.26 17.98 24.11
C SER A 63 -9.31 16.89 24.34
N GLN A 64 -9.41 15.90 23.46
CA GLN A 64 -10.48 14.91 23.44
C GLN A 64 -9.96 13.55 23.85
N ARG A 65 -10.87 12.71 24.37
CA ARG A 65 -10.62 11.27 24.50
C ARG A 65 -11.03 10.61 23.20
N HIS A 66 -10.10 9.92 22.54
CA HIS A 66 -10.33 9.27 21.24
C HIS A 66 -11.10 7.95 21.40
N THR A 67 -12.26 7.98 22.08
CA THR A 67 -13.09 6.79 22.25
C THR A 67 -13.79 6.42 20.96
N ALA A 68 -14.33 5.19 20.89
CA ALA A 68 -15.10 4.73 19.75
C ALA A 68 -16.31 5.65 19.45
N GLU A 69 -16.98 6.16 20.47
CA GLU A 69 -18.13 7.06 20.35
C GLU A 69 -17.72 8.44 19.83
N PHE A 70 -16.56 8.94 20.27
CA PHE A 70 -16.02 10.20 19.75
C PHE A 70 -15.69 10.07 18.26
N ASN A 71 -14.94 9.03 17.90
CA ASN A 71 -14.54 8.77 16.51
C ASN A 71 -15.75 8.52 15.61
N GLU A 72 -16.76 7.78 16.09
CA GLU A 72 -18.02 7.58 15.38
C GLU A 72 -18.68 8.92 15.07
N LYS A 73 -18.78 9.82 16.06
CA LYS A 73 -19.37 11.15 15.86
C LYS A 73 -18.63 11.96 14.79
N GLN A 74 -17.30 11.90 14.76
CA GLN A 74 -16.53 12.63 13.75
C GLN A 74 -16.70 12.04 12.35
N LEU A 75 -16.69 10.71 12.22
CA LEU A 75 -16.97 10.03 10.95
C LEU A 75 -18.38 10.35 10.43
N LEU A 76 -19.39 10.28 11.29
CA LEU A 76 -20.77 10.57 10.94
C LEU A 76 -20.95 12.02 10.50
N LYS A 77 -20.26 12.97 11.13
CA LYS A 77 -20.28 14.38 10.71
C LYS A 77 -19.88 14.52 9.24
N VAL A 78 -18.72 13.96 8.84
CA VAL A 78 -18.25 14.03 7.44
C VAL A 78 -19.21 13.31 6.48
N ILE A 79 -19.67 12.12 6.87
CA ILE A 79 -20.59 11.30 6.06
C ILE A 79 -21.92 12.02 5.83
N GLU A 80 -22.48 12.63 6.86
CA GLU A 80 -23.76 13.35 6.80
C GLU A 80 -23.62 14.69 6.06
N ASP A 81 -22.52 15.42 6.26
CA ASP A 81 -22.25 16.70 5.60
C ASP A 81 -22.14 16.54 4.07
N VAL A 82 -21.41 15.52 3.59
CA VAL A 82 -21.20 15.27 2.14
C VAL A 82 -22.38 14.51 1.51
N GLY A 83 -23.06 13.68 2.31
CA GLY A 83 -24.21 12.88 1.90
C GLY A 83 -23.98 11.39 2.10
N LYS A 84 -24.64 10.82 3.12
CA LYS A 84 -24.51 9.42 3.55
C LYS A 84 -24.66 8.37 2.45
N ASP A 85 -25.51 8.62 1.46
CA ASP A 85 -25.83 7.65 0.39
C ASP A 85 -24.73 7.61 -0.69
N LYS A 86 -23.76 8.51 -0.64
CA LYS A 86 -22.60 8.54 -1.55
C LYS A 86 -21.46 7.66 -1.10
N PHE A 87 -21.36 7.36 0.20
CA PHE A 87 -20.27 6.56 0.75
C PHE A 87 -20.55 5.07 0.65
N ILE A 88 -19.49 4.30 0.43
CA ILE A 88 -19.54 2.83 0.38
C ILE A 88 -18.57 2.19 1.37
N ALA A 89 -17.59 2.94 1.86
CA ALA A 89 -16.60 2.44 2.79
C ALA A 89 -16.03 3.56 3.67
N VAL A 90 -15.59 3.18 4.87
CA VAL A 90 -14.64 3.94 5.70
C VAL A 90 -13.38 3.10 5.83
N VAL A 91 -12.23 3.67 5.51
CA VAL A 91 -10.90 3.04 5.64
C VAL A 91 -10.09 3.72 6.73
N SER A 92 -9.43 2.93 7.57
CA SER A 92 -8.48 3.38 8.60
C SER A 92 -7.60 2.22 9.02
N ASP A 93 -6.52 2.53 9.72
CA ASP A 93 -5.65 1.61 10.45
C ASP A 93 -6.38 0.64 11.42
N GLY A 94 -5.59 -0.15 12.15
CA GLY A 94 -6.08 -1.21 13.04
C GLY A 94 -6.50 -0.76 14.44
N GLU A 95 -6.51 0.54 14.76
CA GLU A 95 -6.74 0.99 16.13
C GLU A 95 -8.12 0.55 16.66
N ALA A 96 -8.15 -0.07 17.85
CA ALA A 96 -9.37 -0.69 18.38
C ALA A 96 -10.55 0.29 18.51
N ALA A 97 -10.30 1.54 18.92
CA ALA A 97 -11.34 2.57 19.03
C ALA A 97 -11.92 2.94 17.67
N ILE A 98 -11.08 3.13 16.65
CA ILE A 98 -11.51 3.43 15.28
C ILE A 98 -12.23 2.23 14.65
N GLN A 99 -11.75 1.01 14.86
CA GLN A 99 -12.42 -0.20 14.38
C GLN A 99 -13.83 -0.34 14.97
N SER A 100 -13.99 -0.06 16.25
CA SER A 100 -15.31 -0.01 16.90
C SER A 100 -16.18 1.12 16.32
N ALA A 101 -15.62 2.30 16.09
CA ALA A 101 -16.31 3.43 15.48
C ALA A 101 -16.83 3.10 14.07
N LYS A 102 -16.00 2.49 13.20
CA LYS A 102 -16.40 2.07 11.85
C LYS A 102 -17.53 1.04 11.89
N ARG A 103 -17.48 0.05 12.79
CA ARG A 103 -18.58 -0.91 12.97
C ARG A 103 -19.88 -0.22 13.40
N ARG A 104 -19.81 0.79 14.26
CA ARG A 104 -20.98 1.60 14.66
C ARG A 104 -21.55 2.39 13.48
N VAL A 105 -20.69 2.98 12.64
CA VAL A 105 -21.09 3.61 11.38
C VAL A 105 -21.80 2.60 10.46
N THR A 106 -21.24 1.40 10.26
CA THR A 106 -21.89 0.34 9.45
C THR A 106 -23.22 -0.10 10.04
N ASN A 107 -23.37 -0.16 11.37
CA ASN A 107 -24.65 -0.48 12.00
C ASN A 107 -25.71 0.61 11.73
N LYS A 108 -25.31 1.88 11.68
CA LYS A 108 -26.20 3.01 11.35
C LYS A 108 -26.50 3.07 9.84
N TYR A 109 -25.49 2.82 9.01
CA TYR A 109 -25.54 2.86 7.56
C TYR A 109 -24.97 1.55 7.00
N PRO A 110 -25.81 0.50 6.87
CA PRO A 110 -25.38 -0.84 6.46
C PRO A 110 -24.63 -0.89 5.14
N HIS A 111 -24.85 0.09 4.25
CA HIS A 111 -24.17 0.24 2.96
C HIS A 111 -22.73 0.75 3.05
N ILE A 112 -22.28 1.27 4.20
CA ILE A 112 -20.92 1.77 4.40
C ILE A 112 -20.07 0.68 5.08
N MET A 113 -19.12 0.12 4.34
CA MET A 113 -18.26 -0.97 4.81
C MET A 113 -17.14 -0.49 5.75
N PRO A 114 -16.82 -1.22 6.83
CA PRO A 114 -15.73 -0.89 7.73
C PRO A 114 -14.42 -1.54 7.24
N ILE A 115 -13.72 -0.88 6.32
CA ILE A 115 -12.49 -1.41 5.72
C ILE A 115 -11.30 -1.14 6.63
N ARG A 116 -10.52 -2.16 6.96
CA ARG A 116 -9.22 -2.00 7.62
C ARG A 116 -8.14 -1.76 6.57
N CYS A 117 -7.26 -0.79 6.82
CA CYS A 117 -6.16 -0.44 5.93
C CYS A 117 -5.22 -1.64 5.77
N ILE A 118 -5.12 -2.15 4.55
CA ILE A 118 -4.28 -3.31 4.26
C ILE A 118 -2.79 -2.99 4.33
N ALA A 119 -2.36 -1.79 3.91
CA ALA A 119 -0.95 -1.40 3.96
C ALA A 119 -0.44 -1.42 5.41
N HIS A 120 -1.24 -0.86 6.32
CA HIS A 120 -0.98 -0.95 7.76
C HIS A 120 -0.99 -2.40 8.26
N HIS A 121 -1.94 -3.22 7.80
CA HIS A 121 -2.02 -4.64 8.18
C HIS A 121 -0.77 -5.43 7.78
N ILE A 122 -0.32 -5.26 6.54
CA ILE A 122 0.92 -5.84 6.04
C ILE A 122 2.08 -5.36 6.89
N ASN A 123 2.19 -4.05 7.14
CA ASN A 123 3.24 -3.50 7.99
C ASN A 123 3.26 -4.14 9.40
N LEU A 124 2.11 -4.46 9.99
CA LEU A 124 2.05 -5.16 11.29
C LEU A 124 2.56 -6.60 11.23
N VAL A 125 2.11 -7.41 10.25
CA VAL A 125 2.61 -8.79 10.04
C VAL A 125 4.13 -8.79 9.96
N THR A 126 4.62 -7.83 9.21
CA THR A 126 6.02 -7.67 8.88
C THR A 126 6.82 -7.19 10.10
N LYS A 127 6.32 -6.20 10.84
CA LYS A 127 6.92 -5.71 12.09
C LYS A 127 7.09 -6.83 13.12
N ASP A 128 6.10 -7.70 13.22
CA ASP A 128 6.16 -8.87 14.10
C ASP A 128 7.23 -9.87 13.65
N ILE A 129 7.38 -10.10 12.33
CA ILE A 129 8.40 -11.01 11.78
C ILE A 129 9.83 -10.47 12.01
N ILE A 130 10.09 -9.17 11.82
CA ILE A 130 11.44 -8.60 12.11
C ILE A 130 11.76 -8.60 13.61
N SER A 131 10.73 -8.64 14.45
CA SER A 131 10.88 -8.74 15.90
C SER A 131 11.26 -10.14 16.37
N ILE A 132 11.20 -11.16 15.50
CA ILE A 132 11.71 -12.50 15.81
C ILE A 132 13.22 -12.42 16.02
N GLU A 133 13.71 -13.03 17.10
CA GLU A 133 15.10 -12.94 17.55
C GLU A 133 16.15 -13.24 16.46
N TRP A 134 15.88 -14.20 15.57
CA TRP A 134 16.76 -14.49 14.43
C TRP A 134 16.84 -13.30 13.45
N ALA A 135 15.69 -12.79 12.98
CA ALA A 135 15.64 -11.65 12.07
C ALA A 135 16.22 -10.38 12.72
N LYS A 136 15.87 -10.13 13.99
CA LYS A 136 16.39 -9.02 14.78
C LYS A 136 17.91 -9.05 14.87
N LYS A 137 18.52 -10.20 15.19
CA LYS A 137 19.98 -10.36 15.24
C LYS A 137 20.65 -10.14 13.89
N THR A 138 20.06 -10.68 12.81
CA THR A 138 20.58 -10.50 11.45
C THR A 138 20.60 -9.02 11.07
N LEU A 139 19.51 -8.29 11.29
CA LEU A 139 19.42 -6.85 11.03
C LEU A 139 20.38 -6.04 11.92
N GLN A 140 20.51 -6.38 13.20
CA GLN A 140 21.49 -5.73 14.08
C GLN A 140 22.93 -5.91 13.60
N ASN A 141 23.27 -7.07 13.02
CA ASN A 141 24.59 -7.30 12.45
C ASN A 141 24.80 -6.54 11.14
N CYS A 142 23.79 -6.45 10.27
CA CYS A 142 23.80 -5.55 9.12
C CYS A 142 24.06 -4.11 9.56
N GLN A 143 23.33 -3.64 10.58
CA GLN A 143 23.42 -2.27 11.07
C GLN A 143 24.81 -1.94 11.63
N LYS A 144 25.48 -2.89 12.31
CA LYS A 144 26.88 -2.71 12.75
C LYS A 144 27.86 -2.50 11.59
N ILE A 145 27.64 -3.15 10.46
CA ILE A 145 28.44 -2.94 9.25
C ILE A 145 28.16 -1.55 8.68
N VAL A 146 26.88 -1.19 8.52
CA VAL A 146 26.47 0.14 8.02
C VAL A 146 27.07 1.26 8.87
N SER A 147 26.87 1.19 10.20
CA SER A 147 27.41 2.19 11.13
C SER A 147 28.94 2.27 11.07
N PHE A 148 29.65 1.14 10.93
CA PHE A 148 31.11 1.19 10.79
C PHE A 148 31.58 1.97 9.55
N PHE A 149 30.99 1.71 8.38
CA PHE A 149 31.34 2.42 7.15
C PHE A 149 30.85 3.87 7.12
N HIS A 150 29.85 4.19 7.93
CA HIS A 150 29.38 5.55 8.13
C HIS A 150 30.32 6.33 9.07
N ASP A 151 30.54 5.81 10.28
CA ASP A 151 31.21 6.51 11.38
C ASP A 151 32.73 6.59 11.18
N VAL A 152 33.32 5.60 10.51
CA VAL A 152 34.75 5.61 10.19
C VAL A 152 34.96 6.28 8.83
N HIS A 153 35.23 7.59 8.86
CA HIS A 153 35.41 8.40 7.65
C HIS A 153 36.32 7.77 6.58
N ARG A 154 37.46 7.19 7.01
CA ARG A 154 38.39 6.51 6.10
C ARG A 154 37.74 5.28 5.44
N ALA A 155 37.02 4.46 6.21
CA ALA A 155 36.32 3.28 5.69
C ALA A 155 35.23 3.68 4.70
N GLY A 156 34.41 4.68 5.04
CA GLY A 156 33.35 5.19 4.18
C GLY A 156 33.86 5.79 2.88
N ALA A 157 34.95 6.55 2.93
CA ALA A 157 35.57 7.11 1.72
C ALA A 157 36.08 6.03 0.77
N ILE A 158 36.72 4.99 1.29
CA ILE A 158 37.21 3.87 0.49
C ILE A 158 36.04 3.09 -0.11
N LEU A 159 35.01 2.79 0.68
CA LEU A 159 33.82 2.10 0.17
C LEU A 159 33.16 2.87 -0.98
N ARG A 160 33.03 4.20 -0.87
CA ARG A 160 32.50 5.03 -1.96
C ARG A 160 33.37 4.97 -3.22
N ASN A 161 34.70 4.94 -3.07
CA ASN A 161 35.60 4.80 -4.21
C ASN A 161 35.51 3.41 -4.86
N GLU A 162 35.44 2.35 -4.05
CA GLU A 162 35.25 0.98 -4.55
C GLU A 162 33.91 0.81 -5.28
N ILE A 163 32.83 1.40 -4.77
CA ILE A 163 31.53 1.41 -5.44
C ILE A 163 31.62 2.08 -6.81
N LYS A 164 32.30 3.23 -6.90
CA LYS A 164 32.53 3.94 -8.18
C LYS A 164 33.37 3.12 -9.15
N ASN A 165 34.43 2.47 -8.67
CA ASN A 165 35.36 1.71 -9.50
C ASN A 165 34.79 0.36 -9.98
N SER A 166 33.93 -0.26 -9.18
CA SER A 166 33.30 -1.55 -9.50
C SER A 166 32.04 -1.42 -10.37
N PHE A 167 31.65 -0.20 -10.77
CA PHE A 167 30.39 0.11 -11.44
C PHE A 167 29.15 -0.43 -10.69
N SER A 168 29.26 -0.65 -9.38
CA SER A 168 28.14 -1.05 -8.54
C SER A 168 27.22 0.15 -8.32
N LYS A 169 25.90 -0.03 -8.48
CA LYS A 169 24.91 1.05 -8.25
C LYS A 169 24.54 1.12 -6.75
N GLY A 170 24.52 2.33 -6.18
CA GLY A 170 23.87 2.66 -4.89
C GLY A 170 24.65 2.34 -3.60
N ASN A 171 24.71 3.32 -2.69
CA ASN A 171 25.37 3.26 -1.38
C ASN A 171 24.72 2.26 -0.40
N LEU A 172 25.39 2.04 0.74
CA LEU A 172 24.79 1.34 1.89
C LEU A 172 23.59 2.13 2.43
N LYS A 173 22.53 1.42 2.80
CA LYS A 173 21.32 2.01 3.39
C LYS A 173 21.22 1.62 4.87
N SER A 174 20.75 2.53 5.71
CA SER A 174 20.41 2.25 7.12
C SER A 174 18.92 1.94 7.29
N SER A 175 18.58 1.17 8.32
CA SER A 175 17.18 0.89 8.66
C SER A 175 16.62 2.03 9.50
N VAL A 176 15.37 2.42 9.24
CA VAL A 176 14.55 3.11 10.25
C VAL A 176 13.94 2.02 11.12
N LYS A 177 13.88 2.29 12.42
CA LYS A 177 13.56 1.36 13.52
C LYS A 177 12.25 0.57 13.36
N THR A 178 11.36 0.98 12.45
CA THR A 178 9.94 0.60 12.44
C THR A 178 9.36 0.27 11.06
N CYS A 179 10.16 0.22 9.98
CA CYS A 179 9.61 -0.02 8.64
C CYS A 179 10.40 -1.06 7.84
N TRP A 180 9.70 -2.08 7.34
CA TRP A 180 10.28 -3.23 6.66
C TRP A 180 10.78 -2.98 5.26
N SER A 181 10.24 -1.97 4.57
CA SER A 181 10.84 -1.50 3.32
C SER A 181 12.31 -1.11 3.58
N THR A 182 12.58 -0.45 4.71
CA THR A 182 13.94 -0.11 5.12
C THR A 182 14.75 -1.33 5.55
N ALA A 183 14.15 -2.31 6.24
CA ALA A 183 14.83 -3.55 6.62
C ALA A 183 15.25 -4.38 5.39
N TRP A 184 14.38 -4.49 4.37
CA TRP A 184 14.73 -5.10 3.10
C TRP A 184 15.84 -4.31 2.40
N ASP A 185 15.73 -2.98 2.36
CA ASP A 185 16.72 -2.09 1.75
C ASP A 185 18.10 -2.22 2.40
N VAL A 186 18.17 -2.43 3.72
CA VAL A 186 19.41 -2.73 4.43
C VAL A 186 19.98 -4.05 3.94
N CYS A 187 19.21 -5.13 3.96
CA CYS A 187 19.66 -6.45 3.50
C CYS A 187 20.13 -6.41 2.04
N GLU A 188 19.36 -5.76 1.16
CA GLU A 188 19.70 -5.54 -0.25
C GLU A 188 21.02 -4.79 -0.40
N SER A 189 21.18 -3.67 0.31
CA SER A 189 22.37 -2.84 0.19
C SER A 189 23.63 -3.55 0.72
N ILE A 190 23.50 -4.33 1.80
CA ILE A 190 24.60 -5.13 2.36
C ILE A 190 25.03 -6.20 1.38
N LEU A 191 24.09 -6.99 0.82
CA LEU A 191 24.40 -8.04 -0.14
C LEU A 191 24.99 -7.46 -1.44
N ARG A 192 24.43 -6.36 -1.94
CA ARG A 192 24.94 -5.68 -3.14
C ARG A 192 26.39 -5.21 -2.97
N GLN A 193 26.77 -4.84 -1.75
CA GLN A 193 28.14 -4.40 -1.43
C GLN A 193 29.03 -5.49 -0.83
N GLU A 194 28.61 -6.76 -0.84
CA GLU A 194 29.36 -7.87 -0.23
C GLU A 194 30.80 -7.95 -0.74
N ASN A 195 30.99 -7.92 -2.07
CA ASN A 195 32.31 -8.02 -2.69
C ASN A 195 33.19 -6.83 -2.33
N SER A 196 32.65 -5.61 -2.39
CA SER A 196 33.34 -4.37 -2.02
C SER A 196 33.78 -4.41 -0.54
N ILE A 197 32.88 -4.81 0.36
CA ILE A 197 33.17 -4.92 1.79
C ILE A 197 34.26 -5.96 2.06
N LYS A 198 34.19 -7.13 1.41
CA LYS A 198 35.20 -8.20 1.55
C LYS A 198 36.56 -7.79 0.98
N PHE A 199 36.58 -7.07 -0.14
CA PHE A 199 37.80 -6.53 -0.75
C PHE A 199 38.48 -5.51 0.17
N ILE A 200 37.73 -4.58 0.75
CA ILE A 200 38.29 -3.60 1.69
C ILE A 200 38.88 -4.29 2.92
N LEU A 201 38.23 -5.36 3.40
CA LEU A 201 38.75 -6.15 4.51
C LEU A 201 40.05 -6.90 4.15
N SER A 202 40.22 -7.35 2.91
CA SER A 202 41.45 -8.03 2.47
C SER A 202 42.59 -7.06 2.22
N GLU A 203 42.34 -5.96 1.51
CA GLU A 203 43.38 -5.02 1.08
C GLU A 203 43.75 -3.98 2.15
N GLN A 204 42.82 -3.64 3.05
CA GLN A 204 43.04 -2.63 4.09
C GLN A 204 42.61 -3.13 5.48
N PRO A 205 43.21 -4.24 5.99
CA PRO A 205 42.84 -4.83 7.27
C PRO A 205 43.04 -3.88 8.46
N ASP A 206 43.96 -2.91 8.34
CA ASP A 206 44.29 -1.93 9.38
C ASP A 206 43.09 -1.04 9.78
N ILE A 207 42.14 -0.83 8.87
CA ILE A 207 40.94 -0.03 9.14
C ILE A 207 40.03 -0.72 10.16
N PHE A 208 40.11 -2.06 10.24
CA PHE A 208 39.26 -2.88 11.11
C PHE A 208 39.91 -3.21 12.46
N VAL A 209 41.08 -2.67 12.79
CA VAL A 209 41.84 -3.01 14.02
C VAL A 209 40.99 -2.83 15.27
N ASN A 210 40.22 -1.74 15.35
CA ASN A 210 39.33 -1.45 16.49
C ASN A 210 37.90 -1.99 16.31
N ALA A 211 37.60 -2.62 15.16
CA ALA A 211 36.27 -3.10 14.78
C ALA A 211 36.20 -4.64 14.73
N VAL A 212 36.73 -5.30 15.76
CA VAL A 212 36.85 -6.77 15.85
C VAL A 212 35.51 -7.47 15.63
N LYS A 213 34.43 -6.94 16.21
CA LYS A 213 33.07 -7.50 16.04
C LYS A 213 32.58 -7.38 14.59
N THR A 214 32.75 -6.21 13.98
CA THR A 214 32.37 -5.98 12.57
C THR A 214 33.17 -6.88 11.63
N LYS A 215 34.47 -7.02 11.86
CA LYS A 215 35.34 -7.95 11.12
C LYS A 215 34.85 -9.40 11.23
N ALA A 216 34.53 -9.86 12.44
CA ALA A 216 34.02 -11.21 12.66
C ALA A 216 32.68 -11.46 11.94
N ILE A 217 31.80 -10.45 11.86
CA ILE A 217 30.54 -10.52 11.12
C ILE A 217 30.83 -10.66 9.61
N ILE A 218 31.68 -9.80 9.04
CA ILE A 218 32.01 -9.82 7.60
C ILE A 218 32.62 -11.17 7.19
N GLN A 219 33.45 -11.77 8.04
CA GLN A 219 34.09 -13.07 7.79
C GLN A 219 33.16 -14.27 7.98
N ASN A 220 32.00 -14.09 8.63
CA ASN A 220 31.07 -15.17 8.89
C ASN A 220 30.23 -15.48 7.65
N ARG A 221 30.45 -16.63 7.02
CA ARG A 221 29.67 -17.08 5.86
C ARG A 221 28.18 -17.27 6.18
N GLN A 222 27.84 -17.71 7.40
CA GLN A 222 26.45 -17.88 7.81
C GLN A 222 25.70 -16.54 7.86
N PHE A 223 26.37 -15.46 8.27
CA PHE A 223 25.76 -14.12 8.29
C PHE A 223 25.25 -13.72 6.90
N TRP A 224 26.07 -13.84 5.86
CA TRP A 224 25.67 -13.50 4.50
C TRP A 224 24.49 -14.34 4.01
N HIS A 225 24.47 -15.64 4.35
CA HIS A 225 23.36 -16.52 4.04
C HIS A 225 22.07 -16.13 4.80
N ASP A 226 22.19 -15.76 6.08
CA ASP A 226 21.06 -15.29 6.89
C ASP A 226 20.47 -14.00 6.31
N VAL A 227 21.31 -13.07 5.84
CA VAL A 227 20.88 -11.82 5.19
C VAL A 227 20.16 -12.09 3.87
N GLU A 228 20.66 -13.02 3.05
CA GLU A 228 20.01 -13.45 1.81
C GLU A 228 18.63 -14.06 2.07
N GLN A 229 18.54 -14.99 3.02
CA GLN A 229 17.27 -15.59 3.41
C GLN A 229 16.30 -14.55 3.95
N LEU A 230 16.77 -13.64 4.82
CA LEU A 230 15.95 -12.57 5.34
C LEU A 230 15.45 -11.68 4.19
N LYS A 231 16.32 -11.20 3.29
CA LYS A 231 15.93 -10.42 2.10
C LYS A 231 14.83 -11.12 1.28
N MET A 232 14.94 -12.43 1.04
CA MET A 232 13.92 -13.18 0.29
C MET A 232 12.56 -13.17 0.99
N ILE A 233 12.55 -13.31 2.32
CA ILE A 233 11.32 -13.28 3.13
C ILE A 233 10.76 -11.85 3.19
N LEU A 234 11.64 -10.85 3.24
CA LEU A 234 11.25 -9.45 3.26
C LEU A 234 10.73 -8.95 1.89
N GLY A 235 11.14 -9.56 0.78
CA GLY A 235 10.84 -9.11 -0.58
C GLY A 235 9.35 -8.94 -0.90
N PRO A 236 8.51 -9.98 -0.70
CA PRO A 236 7.08 -9.89 -0.98
C PRO A 236 6.40 -8.76 -0.22
N ALA A 237 6.73 -8.54 1.05
CA ALA A 237 6.14 -7.44 1.82
C ALA A 237 6.62 -6.06 1.35
N LYS A 238 7.87 -5.92 0.90
CA LYS A 238 8.33 -4.66 0.29
C LYS A 238 7.56 -4.37 -1.00
N ASN A 239 7.42 -5.36 -1.87
CA ASN A 239 6.69 -5.22 -3.13
C ASN A 239 5.21 -4.96 -2.86
N ALA A 240 4.63 -5.62 -1.86
CA ALA A 240 3.27 -5.40 -1.42
C ALA A 240 3.05 -3.96 -0.98
N VAL A 241 3.90 -3.40 -0.12
CA VAL A 241 3.77 -1.99 0.31
C VAL A 241 3.86 -1.05 -0.88
N LYS A 242 4.86 -1.22 -1.75
CA LYS A 242 5.02 -0.40 -2.97
C LYS A 242 3.79 -0.47 -3.88
N ALA A 243 3.26 -1.67 -4.11
CA ALA A 243 2.07 -1.89 -4.93
C ALA A 243 0.81 -1.32 -4.28
N LEU A 244 0.66 -1.48 -2.97
CA LEU A 244 -0.50 -1.06 -2.20
C LEU A 244 -0.56 0.44 -1.92
N GLU A 245 0.55 1.16 -2.05
CA GLU A 245 0.57 2.62 -1.94
C GLU A 245 0.13 3.32 -3.23
N LEU A 246 -0.02 2.58 -4.34
CA LEU A 246 -0.54 3.15 -5.58
C LEU A 246 -2.00 3.56 -5.43
N ASN A 247 -2.36 4.73 -5.95
CA ASN A 247 -3.74 5.21 -5.93
C ASN A 247 -4.70 4.33 -6.75
N THR A 248 -4.19 3.47 -7.64
CA THR A 248 -4.99 2.56 -8.48
C THR A 248 -5.33 1.25 -7.78
N THR A 249 -4.72 0.95 -6.63
CA THR A 249 -4.85 -0.32 -5.90
C THR A 249 -6.30 -0.69 -5.63
N THR A 250 -6.67 -1.94 -5.96
CA THR A 250 -7.97 -2.52 -5.64
C THR A 250 -7.86 -3.54 -4.50
N LEU A 251 -8.99 -3.89 -3.87
CA LEU A 251 -9.07 -4.99 -2.90
C LEU A 251 -8.53 -6.33 -3.45
N ALA A 252 -8.61 -6.56 -4.78
CA ALA A 252 -8.09 -7.76 -5.40
C ALA A 252 -6.56 -7.79 -5.44
N ASP A 253 -5.93 -6.65 -5.75
CA ASP A 253 -4.47 -6.50 -5.77
C ASP A 253 -3.90 -6.74 -4.36
N CYS A 254 -4.59 -6.21 -3.34
CA CYS A 254 -4.26 -6.47 -1.94
C CYS A 254 -4.24 -7.95 -1.58
N PHE A 255 -5.24 -8.69 -2.08
CA PHE A 255 -5.32 -10.12 -1.82
C PHE A 255 -4.16 -10.86 -2.48
N ILE A 256 -3.81 -10.51 -3.72
CA ILE A 256 -2.64 -11.07 -4.42
C ILE A 256 -1.35 -10.89 -3.62
N GLU A 257 -1.12 -9.70 -3.08
CA GLU A 257 0.08 -9.42 -2.29
C GLU A 257 0.14 -10.25 -1.00
N LEU A 258 -1.01 -10.49 -0.35
CA LEU A 258 -1.10 -11.44 0.77
C LEU A 258 -0.78 -12.88 0.33
N LEU A 259 -1.24 -13.30 -0.86
CA LEU A 259 -0.94 -14.64 -1.39
C LEU A 259 0.56 -14.81 -1.66
N LYS A 260 1.21 -13.82 -2.28
CA LYS A 260 2.67 -13.82 -2.51
C LYS A 260 3.45 -13.90 -1.21
N MET A 261 3.00 -13.18 -0.17
CA MET A 261 3.61 -13.26 1.15
C MET A 261 3.47 -14.66 1.77
N ALA A 262 2.27 -15.24 1.72
CA ALA A 262 2.01 -16.59 2.21
C ALA A 262 2.89 -17.63 1.49
N GLN A 263 3.04 -17.51 0.18
CA GLN A 263 3.94 -18.36 -0.60
C GLN A 263 5.39 -18.25 -0.16
N ALA A 264 5.89 -17.03 0.05
CA ALA A 264 7.27 -16.84 0.50
C ALA A 264 7.52 -17.45 1.89
N ILE A 265 6.57 -17.31 2.83
CA ILE A 265 6.64 -17.97 4.13
C ILE A 265 6.64 -19.50 3.96
N SER A 266 5.81 -20.03 3.06
CA SER A 266 5.76 -21.48 2.80
C SER A 266 7.07 -22.02 2.21
N ALA A 267 7.81 -21.20 1.46
CA ALA A 267 9.07 -21.54 0.80
C ALA A 267 10.31 -21.45 1.72
N ILE A 268 10.16 -21.02 2.98
CA ILE A 268 11.28 -20.96 3.93
C ILE A 268 11.89 -22.35 4.13
N SER A 269 13.23 -22.40 4.05
CA SER A 269 14.08 -23.60 4.19
C SER A 269 13.88 -24.32 5.52
N PHE A 270 14.04 -25.65 5.50
CA PHE A 270 13.98 -26.52 6.67
C PHE A 270 15.00 -26.17 7.76
N GLN A 271 16.13 -25.53 7.40
CA GLN A 271 17.15 -25.13 8.38
C GLN A 271 16.64 -24.06 9.37
N ASN A 272 15.61 -23.30 8.98
CA ASN A 272 14.99 -22.25 9.78
C ASN A 272 13.58 -22.63 10.24
N HIS A 273 13.38 -23.89 10.65
CA HIS A 273 12.05 -24.39 11.01
C HIS A 273 11.38 -23.58 12.13
N ASP A 274 12.10 -23.22 13.19
CA ASP A 274 11.58 -22.38 14.29
C ASP A 274 11.12 -21.00 13.79
N PHE A 275 11.93 -20.36 12.93
CA PHE A 275 11.58 -19.08 12.33
C PHE A 275 10.36 -19.20 11.41
N LYS A 276 10.30 -20.26 10.59
CA LYS A 276 9.16 -20.56 9.72
C LYS A 276 7.88 -20.73 10.53
N GLN A 277 7.90 -21.54 11.58
CA GLN A 277 6.73 -21.73 12.45
C GLN A 277 6.27 -20.42 13.08
N LYS A 278 7.20 -19.58 13.55
CA LYS A 278 6.87 -18.24 14.06
C LYS A 278 6.26 -17.34 12.98
N CYS A 279 6.79 -17.34 11.77
CA CYS A 279 6.20 -16.60 10.65
C CYS A 279 4.78 -17.08 10.32
N ILE A 280 4.55 -18.41 10.29
CA ILE A 280 3.22 -18.99 10.07
C ILE A 280 2.26 -18.55 11.19
N ALA A 281 2.70 -18.62 12.45
CA ALA A 281 1.89 -18.19 13.59
C ALA A 281 1.53 -16.70 13.52
N ILE A 282 2.50 -15.84 13.21
CA ILE A 282 2.26 -14.39 13.04
C ILE A 282 1.27 -14.14 11.91
N PHE A 283 1.49 -14.74 10.75
CA PHE A 283 0.61 -14.60 9.60
C PHE A 283 -0.82 -15.05 9.95
N ASN A 284 -0.97 -16.23 10.54
CA ASN A 284 -2.28 -16.77 10.95
C ASN A 284 -2.97 -15.93 12.03
N LYS A 285 -2.21 -15.40 13.00
CA LYS A 285 -2.75 -14.48 14.02
C LYS A 285 -3.32 -13.23 13.37
N ARG A 286 -2.52 -12.57 12.53
CA ARG A 286 -2.90 -11.34 11.86
C ARG A 286 -4.03 -11.56 10.86
N TRP A 287 -3.99 -12.66 10.11
CA TRP A 287 -5.05 -13.09 9.18
C TRP A 287 -6.45 -13.06 9.82
N LYS A 288 -6.58 -13.51 11.07
CA LYS A 288 -7.86 -13.53 11.82
C LYS A 288 -8.38 -12.14 12.20
N GLU A 289 -7.52 -11.14 12.23
CA GLU A 289 -7.91 -9.77 12.56
C GLU A 289 -8.51 -9.01 11.35
N PHE A 290 -8.56 -9.65 10.18
CA PHE A 290 -8.97 -9.05 8.92
C PHE A 290 -10.18 -9.77 8.32
N ASP A 291 -11.13 -9.02 7.77
CA ASP A 291 -12.26 -9.62 7.05
C ASP A 291 -11.83 -9.98 5.63
N ILE A 292 -11.22 -11.14 5.49
CA ILE A 292 -10.67 -11.58 4.21
C ILE A 292 -11.75 -11.91 3.17
N ASN A 293 -13.01 -12.16 3.58
CA ASN A 293 -14.04 -12.60 2.65
C ASN A 293 -14.33 -11.50 1.61
N ILE A 294 -14.29 -10.24 2.02
CA ILE A 294 -14.41 -9.07 1.13
C ILE A 294 -13.30 -9.07 0.07
N TYR A 295 -12.07 -9.39 0.46
CA TYR A 295 -10.89 -9.43 -0.40
C TYR A 295 -10.95 -10.63 -1.35
N MET A 296 -11.36 -11.79 -0.86
CA MET A 296 -11.59 -12.98 -1.68
C MET A 296 -12.70 -12.75 -2.71
N LEU A 297 -13.78 -12.05 -2.34
CA LEU A 297 -14.84 -11.68 -3.29
C LEU A 297 -14.33 -10.70 -4.34
N ALA A 298 -13.59 -9.65 -3.95
CA ALA A 298 -13.01 -8.70 -4.90
C ALA A 298 -12.02 -9.38 -5.85
N PHE A 299 -11.19 -10.29 -5.32
CA PHE A 299 -10.28 -11.12 -6.10
C PHE A 299 -11.04 -12.01 -7.09
N PHE A 300 -12.14 -12.65 -6.66
CA PHE A 300 -13.00 -13.42 -7.55
C PHE A 300 -13.59 -12.54 -8.66
N LEU A 301 -14.12 -11.36 -8.33
CA LEU A 301 -14.72 -10.43 -9.29
C LEU A 301 -13.69 -9.78 -10.23
N HIS A 302 -12.40 -10.00 -10.01
CA HIS A 302 -11.37 -9.54 -10.95
C HIS A 302 -11.32 -10.46 -12.19
N PRO A 303 -11.47 -9.94 -13.43
CA PRO A 303 -11.62 -10.75 -14.64
C PRO A 303 -10.41 -11.63 -14.98
N LYS A 304 -9.20 -11.18 -14.62
CA LYS A 304 -7.96 -11.98 -14.69
C LYS A 304 -7.99 -13.23 -13.81
N TYR A 305 -8.52 -13.13 -12.59
CA TYR A 305 -8.33 -14.14 -11.56
C TYR A 305 -9.51 -15.09 -11.45
N ARG A 306 -10.75 -14.58 -11.38
CA ARG A 306 -11.97 -15.40 -11.31
C ARG A 306 -11.85 -16.49 -10.21
N ALA A 307 -11.95 -17.77 -10.58
CA ALA A 307 -11.93 -18.90 -9.64
C ALA A 307 -10.66 -19.76 -9.68
N THR A 308 -9.56 -19.24 -10.24
CA THR A 308 -8.40 -20.06 -10.65
C THR A 308 -7.60 -20.70 -9.52
N CYS A 309 -7.60 -20.13 -8.30
CA CYS A 309 -6.80 -20.64 -7.19
C CYS A 309 -7.61 -21.00 -5.94
N PHE A 310 -8.96 -20.98 -5.98
CA PHE A 310 -9.76 -21.34 -4.82
C PHE A 310 -9.82 -22.86 -4.62
N GLN A 311 -9.71 -23.30 -3.37
CA GLN A 311 -9.96 -24.69 -2.97
C GLN A 311 -11.41 -25.11 -3.25
N GLN A 312 -11.67 -26.41 -3.22
CA GLN A 312 -13.01 -26.94 -3.41
C GLN A 312 -14.00 -26.37 -2.37
N ASN A 313 -15.25 -26.15 -2.78
CA ASN A 313 -16.36 -25.59 -1.97
C ASN A 313 -16.25 -24.11 -1.57
N ILE A 314 -15.08 -23.46 -1.67
CA ILE A 314 -14.88 -22.05 -1.31
C ILE A 314 -15.79 -21.11 -2.09
N PHE A 315 -16.01 -21.39 -3.37
CA PHE A 315 -16.93 -20.62 -4.21
C PHE A 315 -18.34 -20.52 -3.61
N LYS A 316 -18.87 -21.62 -3.05
CA LYS A 316 -20.22 -21.62 -2.47
C LYS A 316 -20.22 -21.15 -1.01
N SER A 317 -19.27 -21.63 -0.20
CA SER A 317 -19.26 -21.38 1.24
C SER A 317 -18.84 -19.96 1.60
N VAL A 318 -17.95 -19.36 0.81
CA VAL A 318 -17.38 -18.02 1.04
C VAL A 318 -17.87 -17.04 -0.02
N ILE A 319 -17.50 -17.23 -1.30
CA ILE A 319 -17.70 -16.21 -2.35
C ILE A 319 -19.19 -15.89 -2.56
N MET A 320 -20.03 -16.90 -2.84
CA MET A 320 -21.46 -16.70 -3.03
C MET A 320 -22.13 -16.14 -1.76
N ARG A 321 -21.73 -16.64 -0.58
CA ARG A 321 -22.31 -16.19 0.69
C ARG A 321 -21.99 -14.72 0.95
N GLU A 322 -20.74 -14.32 0.74
CA GLU A 322 -20.29 -12.95 0.95
C GLU A 322 -20.91 -12.01 -0.09
N ALA A 323 -20.95 -12.41 -1.35
CA ALA A 323 -21.62 -11.65 -2.41
C ALA A 323 -23.08 -11.36 -2.05
N ILE A 324 -23.82 -12.34 -1.53
CA ILE A 324 -25.22 -12.18 -1.14
C ILE A 324 -25.37 -11.34 0.14
N ASN A 325 -24.47 -11.49 1.11
CA ASN A 325 -24.45 -10.66 2.31
C ASN A 325 -24.27 -9.17 1.95
N ILE A 326 -23.27 -8.86 1.13
CA ILE A 326 -23.01 -7.52 0.62
C ILE A 326 -24.18 -7.04 -0.22
N TRP A 327 -24.66 -7.84 -1.15
CA TRP A 327 -25.79 -7.46 -2.01
C TRP A 327 -27.04 -7.09 -1.19
N LYS A 328 -27.40 -7.93 -0.21
CA LYS A 328 -28.55 -7.71 0.67
C LYS A 328 -28.37 -6.47 1.56
N ASN A 329 -27.24 -6.41 2.28
CA ASN A 329 -27.06 -5.42 3.34
C ASN A 329 -26.59 -4.06 2.81
N GLN A 330 -25.86 -4.05 1.69
CA GLN A 330 -25.17 -2.86 1.18
C GLN A 330 -25.66 -2.37 -0.18
N CYS A 331 -26.32 -3.21 -0.97
CA CYS A 331 -26.87 -2.83 -2.28
C CYS A 331 -28.41 -2.81 -2.32
N GLY A 332 -29.08 -3.05 -1.19
CA GLY A 332 -30.55 -3.10 -1.12
C GLY A 332 -31.16 -4.31 -1.85
N GLY A 333 -30.38 -5.37 -2.03
CA GLY A 333 -30.76 -6.57 -2.77
C GLY A 333 -31.90 -7.36 -2.13
N GLY A 334 -32.94 -7.63 -2.92
CA GLY A 334 -34.03 -8.54 -2.58
C GLY A 334 -33.78 -9.98 -3.04
N LYS A 335 -34.63 -10.92 -2.59
CA LYS A 335 -34.51 -12.36 -2.88
C LYS A 335 -34.34 -12.68 -4.37
N GLU A 336 -35.14 -12.06 -5.24
CA GLU A 336 -35.07 -12.31 -6.68
C GLU A 336 -33.75 -11.82 -7.29
N SER A 337 -33.33 -10.58 -6.98
CA SER A 337 -32.04 -10.06 -7.43
C SER A 337 -30.85 -10.87 -6.90
N SER A 338 -30.97 -11.46 -5.70
CA SER A 338 -29.99 -12.38 -5.14
C SER A 338 -29.91 -13.70 -5.93
N ASN A 339 -31.05 -14.23 -6.40
CA ASN A 339 -31.05 -15.42 -7.25
C ASN A 339 -30.35 -15.12 -8.59
N TYR A 340 -30.64 -13.97 -9.21
CA TYR A 340 -29.94 -13.51 -10.42
C TYR A 340 -28.44 -13.39 -10.19
N LEU A 341 -28.02 -12.77 -9.08
CA LEU A 341 -26.61 -12.64 -8.71
C LEU A 341 -25.93 -14.01 -8.60
N LEU A 342 -26.56 -15.00 -7.95
CA LEU A 342 -26.00 -16.34 -7.80
C LEU A 342 -25.80 -17.04 -9.16
N ILE A 343 -26.76 -16.89 -10.07
CA ILE A 343 -26.66 -17.44 -11.43
C ILE A 343 -25.49 -16.76 -12.17
N GLN A 344 -25.44 -15.43 -12.15
CA GLN A 344 -24.38 -14.66 -12.80
C GLN A 344 -22.99 -14.99 -12.26
N LEU A 345 -22.84 -15.18 -10.94
CA LEU A 345 -21.56 -15.61 -10.35
C LEU A 345 -21.12 -16.97 -10.90
N GLY A 346 -22.08 -17.87 -11.17
CA GLY A 346 -21.81 -19.18 -11.79
C GLY A 346 -21.33 -19.06 -13.24
N ILE A 347 -22.06 -18.30 -14.06
CA ILE A 347 -21.73 -18.05 -15.47
C ILE A 347 -20.36 -17.36 -15.58
N TYR A 348 -20.14 -16.31 -14.78
CA TYR A 348 -18.87 -15.58 -14.73
C TYR A 348 -17.69 -16.47 -14.29
N ARG A 349 -17.91 -17.38 -13.32
CA ARG A 349 -16.90 -18.36 -12.90
C ARG A 349 -16.48 -19.27 -14.05
N ASN A 350 -17.43 -19.66 -14.91
CA ASN A 350 -17.20 -20.57 -16.02
C ASN A 350 -16.64 -19.87 -17.27
N LYS A 351 -16.56 -18.53 -17.28
CA LYS A 351 -16.23 -17.72 -18.48
C LYS A 351 -17.21 -18.00 -19.61
N GLU A 352 -18.49 -18.10 -19.28
CA GLU A 352 -19.56 -18.24 -20.26
C GLU A 352 -20.10 -16.84 -20.64
N PRO A 353 -20.68 -16.67 -21.84
CA PRO A 353 -21.31 -15.42 -22.24
C PRO A 353 -22.35 -14.91 -21.23
N PRO A 354 -22.37 -13.60 -20.92
CA PRO A 354 -21.61 -12.51 -21.55
C PRO A 354 -20.28 -12.18 -20.81
N PHE A 355 -19.67 -13.13 -20.11
CA PHE A 355 -18.47 -12.91 -19.28
C PHE A 355 -17.21 -13.58 -19.85
N ASP A 356 -17.22 -13.92 -21.13
CA ASP A 356 -16.15 -14.64 -21.83
C ASP A 356 -15.08 -13.71 -22.42
N ASP A 357 -15.30 -12.40 -22.41
CA ASP A 357 -14.35 -11.39 -22.87
C ASP A 357 -12.94 -11.56 -22.29
N PRO A 358 -11.91 -11.37 -23.13
CA PRO A 358 -10.53 -11.39 -22.67
C PRO A 358 -10.25 -10.20 -21.75
N TYR A 359 -9.42 -10.42 -20.73
CA TYR A 359 -8.87 -9.37 -19.89
C TYR A 359 -7.40 -9.15 -20.23
N VAL A 360 -7.05 -7.98 -20.74
CA VAL A 360 -5.68 -7.63 -21.12
C VAL A 360 -5.04 -6.78 -20.03
N VAL A 361 -4.02 -7.33 -19.38
CA VAL A 361 -3.25 -6.64 -18.33
C VAL A 361 -2.54 -5.42 -18.92
N GLY A 362 -2.56 -4.29 -18.21
CA GLY A 362 -1.93 -3.05 -18.64
C GLY A 362 -2.78 -2.18 -19.58
N ILE A 363 -3.85 -2.73 -20.15
CA ILE A 363 -4.79 -1.99 -21.02
C ILE A 363 -6.15 -1.83 -20.34
N SER A 364 -6.71 -2.94 -19.82
CA SER A 364 -8.02 -2.95 -19.16
C SER A 364 -7.87 -2.84 -17.65
N THR A 365 -8.73 -2.03 -17.02
CA THR A 365 -8.96 -2.09 -15.57
C THR A 365 -10.18 -2.97 -15.27
N PRO A 366 -10.30 -3.54 -14.06
CA PRO A 366 -11.51 -4.29 -13.70
C PRO A 366 -12.78 -3.45 -13.87
N ILE A 367 -12.72 -2.15 -13.52
CA ILE A 367 -13.85 -1.22 -13.67
C ILE A 367 -14.23 -1.06 -15.15
N ASN A 368 -13.26 -0.88 -16.04
CA ASN A 368 -13.53 -0.72 -17.47
C ASN A 368 -14.10 -2.01 -18.07
N TRP A 369 -13.53 -3.17 -17.72
CA TRP A 369 -14.02 -4.48 -18.17
C TRP A 369 -15.46 -4.71 -17.69
N TRP A 370 -15.77 -4.49 -16.42
CA TRP A 370 -17.15 -4.64 -15.93
C TRP A 370 -18.12 -3.65 -16.56
N THR A 371 -17.65 -2.47 -16.96
CA THR A 371 -18.47 -1.47 -17.66
C THR A 371 -18.73 -1.86 -19.11
N SER A 372 -17.79 -2.54 -19.78
CA SER A 372 -17.95 -3.00 -21.15
C SER A 372 -18.88 -4.21 -21.27
N VAL A 373 -18.99 -5.04 -20.23
CA VAL A 373 -19.90 -6.20 -20.27
C VAL A 373 -21.34 -5.77 -20.52
N GLU A 374 -21.88 -6.30 -21.60
CA GLU A 374 -23.25 -6.07 -22.02
C GLU A 374 -24.23 -6.95 -21.23
N LEU A 375 -25.05 -6.27 -20.42
CA LEU A 375 -26.08 -6.88 -19.61
C LEU A 375 -27.38 -6.13 -19.82
N LYS A 376 -28.48 -6.89 -19.88
CA LYS A 376 -29.83 -6.32 -19.95
C LYS A 376 -30.05 -5.32 -18.81
N LYS A 377 -30.58 -4.16 -19.16
CA LYS A 377 -30.84 -3.07 -18.21
C LYS A 377 -31.76 -3.55 -17.09
N GLY A 378 -31.28 -3.51 -15.85
CA GLY A 378 -32.01 -3.97 -14.67
C GLY A 378 -31.70 -5.40 -14.23
N GLU A 379 -30.97 -6.18 -15.02
CA GLU A 379 -30.54 -7.57 -14.74
C GLU A 379 -29.02 -7.65 -14.53
N ASP A 380 -28.42 -6.66 -13.87
CA ASP A 380 -26.97 -6.52 -13.73
C ASP A 380 -26.43 -6.52 -12.28
N PRO A 381 -26.94 -7.37 -11.35
CA PRO A 381 -26.49 -7.34 -9.97
C PRO A 381 -25.00 -7.67 -9.81
N ILE A 382 -24.43 -8.58 -10.61
CA ILE A 382 -22.99 -8.88 -10.54
C ILE A 382 -22.13 -7.69 -10.94
N ARG A 383 -22.50 -6.96 -12.00
CA ARG A 383 -21.78 -5.77 -12.48
C ARG A 383 -21.82 -4.67 -11.44
N LYS A 384 -23.00 -4.40 -10.86
CA LYS A 384 -23.16 -3.43 -9.76
C LYS A 384 -22.31 -3.80 -8.55
N LEU A 385 -22.29 -5.08 -8.17
CA LEU A 385 -21.46 -5.57 -7.09
C LEU A 385 -19.97 -5.39 -7.40
N ALA A 386 -19.52 -5.78 -8.59
CA ALA A 386 -18.12 -5.68 -8.98
C ALA A 386 -17.61 -4.24 -9.07
N LEU A 387 -18.37 -3.34 -9.69
CA LEU A 387 -18.05 -1.92 -9.73
C LEU A 387 -17.96 -1.32 -8.32
N ARG A 388 -18.85 -1.74 -7.41
CA ARG A 388 -18.79 -1.32 -6.01
C ARG A 388 -17.52 -1.84 -5.33
N MET A 389 -17.22 -3.13 -5.44
CA MET A 389 -16.06 -3.76 -4.80
C MET A 389 -14.74 -3.17 -5.32
N HIS A 390 -14.61 -3.00 -6.63
CA HIS A 390 -13.41 -2.42 -7.22
C HIS A 390 -13.31 -0.90 -7.01
N GLY A 391 -14.42 -0.20 -6.73
CA GLY A 391 -14.43 1.22 -6.37
C GLY A 391 -13.94 1.54 -4.95
N ILE A 392 -13.85 0.54 -4.06
CA ILE A 392 -13.35 0.74 -2.69
C ILE A 392 -11.84 1.04 -2.72
N MET A 393 -11.41 2.02 -1.92
CA MET A 393 -10.00 2.23 -1.63
C MET A 393 -9.57 1.36 -0.43
N PRO A 394 -8.60 0.44 -0.58
CA PRO A 394 -8.28 -0.54 0.46
C PRO A 394 -7.26 -0.07 1.50
N HIS A 395 -6.61 1.07 1.27
CA HIS A 395 -5.57 1.62 2.14
C HIS A 395 -5.86 3.10 2.47
N ASN A 396 -5.15 3.61 3.47
CA ASN A 396 -5.27 4.97 3.96
C ASN A 396 -3.96 5.78 3.78
N ALA A 397 -3.09 5.34 2.86
CA ALA A 397 -1.80 5.96 2.57
C ALA A 397 -1.93 7.47 2.23
N ASP A 398 -3.11 7.89 1.80
CA ASP A 398 -3.41 9.29 1.50
C ASP A 398 -3.24 10.18 2.74
N CYS A 399 -3.68 9.71 3.90
CA CYS A 399 -3.46 10.42 5.16
C CYS A 399 -1.97 10.50 5.53
N GLU A 400 -1.18 9.47 5.24
CA GLU A 400 0.29 9.50 5.46
C GLU A 400 0.96 10.55 4.56
N ARG A 401 0.51 10.70 3.30
CA ARG A 401 0.95 11.79 2.42
C ARG A 401 0.54 13.17 2.97
N VAL A 402 -0.68 13.29 3.49
CA VAL A 402 -1.13 14.51 4.18
C VAL A 402 -0.16 14.84 5.31
N PHE A 403 0.16 13.88 6.18
CA PHE A 403 1.05 14.12 7.31
C PHE A 403 2.49 14.44 6.89
N SER A 404 2.96 13.89 5.78
CA SER A 404 4.25 14.27 5.18
C SER A 404 4.25 15.74 4.75
N ILE A 405 3.18 16.20 4.07
CA ILE A 405 2.98 17.61 3.72
C ILE A 405 2.89 18.49 4.98
N LEU A 406 2.16 18.05 6.00
CA LEU A 406 2.05 18.79 7.27
C LEU A 406 3.40 18.88 7.99
N GLY A 407 4.17 17.79 8.01
CA GLY A 407 5.52 17.74 8.56
C GLY A 407 6.45 18.72 7.85
N TRP A 408 6.37 18.80 6.53
CA TRP A 408 7.10 19.77 5.73
C TRP A 408 6.74 21.21 6.09
N PHE A 409 5.44 21.53 6.15
CA PHE A 409 4.98 22.88 6.52
C PHE A 409 5.36 23.30 7.94
N LEU A 410 5.36 22.36 8.88
CA LEU A 410 5.64 22.65 10.28
C LEU A 410 7.15 22.74 10.57
N SER A 411 8.00 22.11 9.75
CA SER A 411 9.48 22.08 9.75
C SER A 411 10.15 21.85 11.13
N LYS A 412 11.47 21.61 11.15
CA LYS A 412 12.24 21.57 12.42
C LYS A 412 12.27 22.94 13.12
N ARG A 413 12.00 24.05 12.41
CA ARG A 413 11.91 25.41 12.96
C ARG A 413 10.45 25.71 13.27
N ARG A 414 10.12 25.79 14.56
CA ARG A 414 8.75 26.00 15.08
C ARG A 414 8.02 27.18 14.42
N THR A 415 7.22 26.93 13.39
CA THR A 415 6.32 27.91 12.80
C THR A 415 4.99 27.93 13.55
N LYS A 416 4.53 29.10 14.01
CA LYS A 416 3.19 29.27 14.62
C LYS A 416 2.12 29.40 13.52
N ILE A 417 1.84 28.32 12.81
CA ILE A 417 0.72 28.24 11.84
C ILE A 417 -0.49 27.64 12.57
N ASN A 418 -1.67 28.24 12.43
CA ASN A 418 -2.89 27.69 13.03
C ASN A 418 -3.46 26.54 12.16
N ILE A 419 -4.23 25.65 12.78
CA ILE A 419 -4.71 24.43 12.11
C ILE A 419 -5.57 24.71 10.87
N LYS A 420 -6.40 25.76 10.91
CA LYS A 420 -7.26 26.15 9.77
C LYS A 420 -6.44 26.58 8.56
N ARG A 421 -5.37 27.35 8.79
CA ARG A 421 -4.47 27.79 7.71
C ARG A 421 -3.64 26.63 7.20
N LEU A 422 -3.21 25.74 8.09
CA LEU A 422 -2.49 24.52 7.72
C LEU A 422 -3.37 23.61 6.85
N GLN A 423 -4.64 23.43 7.22
CA GLN A 423 -5.63 22.71 6.42
C GLN A 423 -5.79 23.33 5.03
N ALA A 424 -6.03 24.63 4.94
CA ALA A 424 -6.17 25.32 3.66
C ALA A 424 -4.93 25.11 2.77
N MET A 425 -3.72 25.28 3.34
CA MET A 425 -2.45 25.05 2.63
C MET A 425 -2.31 23.61 2.12
N ALA A 426 -2.62 22.63 2.95
CA ALA A 426 -2.57 21.22 2.58
C ALA A 426 -3.60 20.88 1.49
N GLN A 427 -4.84 21.38 1.62
CA GLN A 427 -5.91 21.20 0.64
C GLN A 427 -5.52 21.77 -0.73
N MET A 428 -5.00 22.99 -0.77
CA MET A 428 -4.55 23.60 -2.02
C MET A 428 -3.36 22.83 -2.61
N HIS A 429 -2.36 22.48 -1.80
CA HIS A 429 -1.21 21.71 -2.27
C HIS A 429 -1.64 20.38 -2.89
N SER A 430 -2.39 19.56 -2.16
CA SER A 430 -2.86 18.25 -2.65
C SER A 430 -3.73 18.38 -3.90
N TYR A 431 -4.62 19.38 -3.96
CA TYR A 431 -5.45 19.61 -5.13
C TYR A 431 -4.61 19.99 -6.35
N LEU A 432 -3.69 20.96 -6.22
CA LEU A 432 -2.87 21.44 -7.33
C LEU A 432 -1.92 20.37 -7.85
N ILE A 433 -1.33 19.55 -6.98
CA ILE A 433 -0.51 18.41 -7.40
C ILE A 433 -1.35 17.39 -8.19
N MET A 434 -2.55 17.05 -7.69
CA MET A 434 -3.42 16.09 -8.36
C MET A 434 -4.04 16.62 -9.68
N ASN A 435 -4.17 17.95 -9.80
CA ASN A 435 -4.73 18.62 -10.97
C ASN A 435 -3.66 19.37 -11.77
N ALA A 436 -2.38 19.02 -11.60
CA ALA A 436 -1.27 19.77 -12.18
C ALA A 436 -1.45 19.97 -13.69
N LYS A 437 -1.90 18.93 -14.40
CA LYS A 437 -2.18 18.94 -15.85
C LYS A 437 -3.21 20.00 -16.28
N SER A 438 -4.25 20.23 -15.49
CA SER A 438 -5.34 21.17 -15.83
C SER A 438 -5.18 22.56 -15.20
N GLU A 439 -4.50 22.65 -14.07
CA GLU A 439 -4.35 23.89 -13.29
C GLU A 439 -3.04 24.63 -13.60
N LEU A 440 -1.96 23.95 -13.96
CA LEU A 440 -0.69 24.59 -14.33
C LEU A 440 -0.70 24.99 -15.82
N LYS A 441 -1.52 25.98 -16.18
CA LYS A 441 -1.69 26.48 -17.55
C LYS A 441 -0.46 27.16 -18.18
N TYR A 442 0.65 27.26 -17.44
CA TYR A 442 1.88 27.98 -17.83
C TYR A 442 3.13 27.10 -17.79
N ILE A 443 2.98 25.78 -17.93
CA ILE A 443 4.13 24.91 -18.18
C ILE A 443 4.66 25.29 -19.56
N ASN A 444 5.91 25.76 -19.60
CA ASN A 444 6.59 26.19 -20.81
C ASN A 444 6.48 25.09 -21.88
N ASP A 445 6.25 25.44 -23.15
CA ASP A 445 6.07 24.50 -24.27
C ASP A 445 7.26 23.53 -24.48
N GLU A 446 8.36 23.75 -23.75
CA GLU A 446 9.59 22.95 -23.76
C GLU A 446 9.58 21.76 -22.79
N ILE A 447 8.68 21.71 -21.80
CA ILE A 447 8.58 20.59 -20.84
C ILE A 447 7.45 19.67 -21.28
N THR A 448 7.78 18.42 -21.60
CA THR A 448 6.77 17.43 -21.96
C THR A 448 5.90 17.07 -20.76
N LEU A 449 4.67 16.64 -21.03
CA LEU A 449 3.72 16.24 -19.99
C LEU A 449 4.22 15.06 -19.14
N GLU A 450 5.05 14.18 -19.71
CA GLU A 450 5.69 13.08 -18.99
C GLU A 450 6.82 13.58 -18.07
N GLU A 451 7.64 14.52 -18.52
CA GLU A 451 8.69 15.14 -17.69
C GLU A 451 8.10 15.91 -16.50
N LEU A 452 6.95 16.57 -16.69
CA LEU A 452 6.23 17.22 -15.59
C LEU A 452 5.74 16.21 -14.55
N ASP A 453 5.03 15.15 -14.99
CA ASP A 453 4.52 14.11 -14.09
C ASP A 453 5.70 13.42 -13.34
N GLN A 454 6.80 13.12 -14.04
CA GLN A 454 8.00 12.57 -13.42
C GLN A 454 8.60 13.52 -12.38
N THR A 455 8.70 14.81 -12.69
CA THR A 455 9.25 15.82 -11.77
C THR A 455 8.36 16.00 -10.54
N LEU A 456 7.03 16.06 -10.71
CA LEU A 456 6.08 16.16 -9.60
C LEU A 456 6.08 14.89 -8.74
N ASN A 457 6.20 13.72 -9.35
CA ASN A 457 6.37 12.46 -8.63
C ASN A 457 7.70 12.43 -7.87
N GLN A 458 8.79 12.93 -8.44
CA GLN A 458 10.07 13.08 -7.74
C GLN A 458 9.96 14.06 -6.57
N VAL A 459 9.29 15.20 -6.74
CA VAL A 459 9.02 16.16 -5.64
C VAL A 459 8.21 15.49 -4.53
N ALA A 460 7.14 14.77 -4.87
CA ALA A 460 6.32 14.04 -3.89
C ALA A 460 7.13 12.95 -3.17
N LEU A 461 7.99 12.20 -3.88
CA LEU A 461 8.88 11.20 -3.30
C LEU A 461 9.94 11.82 -2.41
N SER A 462 10.52 12.96 -2.79
CA SER A 462 11.48 13.70 -1.98
C SER A 462 10.86 14.26 -0.71
N ILE A 463 9.63 14.78 -0.78
CA ILE A 463 8.85 15.19 0.40
C ILE A 463 8.58 13.98 1.32
N ASN A 464 8.16 12.84 0.77
CA ASN A 464 7.89 11.63 1.53
C ASN A 464 9.16 11.04 2.19
N ASN A 465 10.31 11.12 1.51
CA ASN A 465 11.59 10.63 2.01
C ASN A 465 12.35 11.65 2.87
N GLY A 466 11.84 12.89 2.98
CA GLY A 466 12.51 13.98 3.67
C GLY A 466 13.82 14.43 3.00
N ILE A 467 13.98 14.21 1.69
CA ILE A 467 15.17 14.59 0.92
C ILE A 467 14.94 16.00 0.36
N ASP A 468 15.87 16.93 0.64
CA ASP A 468 15.82 18.28 0.07
C ASP A 468 16.34 18.22 -1.38
N LEU A 469 15.50 18.64 -2.33
CA LEU A 469 15.80 18.60 -3.78
C LEU A 469 16.82 19.66 -4.22
N PHE A 470 17.17 20.61 -3.34
CA PHE A 470 18.07 21.72 -3.65
C PHE A 470 19.37 21.72 -2.83
N ASP A 471 19.62 20.66 -2.06
CA ASP A 471 20.82 20.55 -1.22
C ASP A 471 21.81 19.57 -1.86
N ASP A 472 22.68 20.09 -2.73
CA ASP A 472 23.73 19.32 -3.41
C ASP A 472 24.85 18.82 -2.45
N GLU A 473 24.78 19.09 -1.15
CA GLU A 473 25.87 18.73 -0.21
C GLU A 473 25.49 18.06 1.13
N ASN A 474 24.23 17.82 1.50
CA ASN A 474 23.96 17.21 2.82
C ASN A 474 22.94 16.07 2.83
N ASP A 475 23.47 14.85 2.75
CA ASP A 475 22.84 13.59 3.11
C ASP A 475 22.73 13.45 4.66
N GLU A 476 22.23 14.50 5.35
CA GLU A 476 22.20 14.62 6.83
C GLU A 476 20.89 14.15 7.49
N ASN A 477 20.07 13.33 6.82
CA ASN A 477 18.92 12.71 7.49
C ASN A 477 19.25 11.28 7.96
N LEU A 478 20.11 11.19 8.96
CA LEU A 478 20.30 9.98 9.76
C LEU A 478 19.61 10.15 11.12
N VAL A 479 18.67 9.24 11.39
CA VAL A 479 18.00 9.12 12.69
C VAL A 479 19.02 8.68 13.74
N ASN A 480 19.01 9.34 14.89
CA ASN A 480 19.91 9.10 16.02
C ASN A 480 19.84 7.63 16.50
N PHE A 481 21.01 7.01 16.70
CA PHE A 481 21.25 5.55 16.68
C PHE A 481 21.11 4.80 18.03
N GLU A 482 20.55 5.39 19.08
CA GLU A 482 20.62 4.78 20.44
C GLU A 482 19.47 3.83 20.80
N ASP A 483 18.51 3.65 19.91
CA ASP A 483 17.17 3.38 20.38
C ASP A 483 16.70 1.93 20.20
N ILE A 484 17.49 1.05 19.55
CA ILE A 484 17.13 -0.37 19.29
C ILE A 484 16.84 -1.19 20.57
N ASN A 485 17.13 -0.62 21.75
CA ASN A 485 16.91 -1.25 23.05
C ASN A 485 15.53 -1.03 23.69
N GLU A 486 14.65 -0.19 23.13
CA GLU A 486 13.28 -0.09 23.65
C GLU A 486 12.43 -1.28 23.18
N ILE A 487 12.10 -2.13 24.14
CA ILE A 487 11.38 -3.39 23.98
C ILE A 487 9.95 -3.09 23.54
N GLU A 488 9.62 -3.34 22.27
CA GLU A 488 8.23 -3.64 21.92
C GLU A 488 7.90 -5.04 22.44
N GLU A 489 6.75 -5.17 23.12
CA GLU A 489 6.27 -6.46 23.60
C GLU A 489 6.23 -7.47 22.45
N ALA A 490 6.85 -8.63 22.67
CA ALA A 490 6.78 -9.73 21.74
C ALA A 490 5.31 -10.10 21.51
N VAL A 491 4.95 -10.33 20.25
CA VAL A 491 3.59 -10.70 19.87
C VAL A 491 3.22 -12.00 20.57
N ASP A 492 2.13 -11.99 21.32
CA ASP A 492 1.61 -13.19 21.95
C ASP A 492 1.13 -14.19 20.89
N LEU A 493 1.79 -15.36 20.81
CA LEU A 493 1.48 -16.43 19.86
C LEU A 493 0.90 -17.66 20.56
N GLU A 494 0.52 -17.57 21.84
CA GLU A 494 -0.07 -18.70 22.56
C GLU A 494 -1.36 -19.19 21.88
N GLY A 495 -1.44 -20.50 21.63
CA GLY A 495 -2.60 -21.14 21.01
C GLY A 495 -2.79 -20.88 19.51
N VAL A 496 -1.88 -20.18 18.84
CA VAL A 496 -1.95 -19.93 17.39
C VAL A 496 -1.37 -21.11 16.61
N ASN A 497 -2.05 -21.56 15.55
CA ASN A 497 -1.52 -22.59 14.65
C ASN A 497 -0.24 -22.09 13.97
N ASN A 498 0.83 -22.86 14.11
CA ASN A 498 2.16 -22.56 13.58
C ASN A 498 2.67 -23.63 12.59
N ASN A 499 1.88 -24.67 12.31
CA ASN A 499 2.28 -25.79 11.45
C ASN A 499 1.96 -25.50 9.97
N GLU A 500 0.79 -24.95 9.70
CA GLU A 500 0.30 -24.66 8.35
C GLU A 500 -0.35 -23.28 8.29
N LEU A 501 -0.22 -22.63 7.13
CA LEU A 501 -0.84 -21.33 6.87
C LEU A 501 -2.36 -21.53 6.68
N GLU A 502 -3.20 -20.89 7.48
CA GLU A 502 -4.65 -21.07 7.42
C GLU A 502 -5.27 -20.66 6.07
N ILE A 503 -4.58 -19.80 5.32
CA ILE A 503 -4.95 -19.39 3.96
C ILE A 503 -4.99 -20.57 2.97
N THR A 504 -4.22 -21.64 3.20
CA THR A 504 -4.20 -22.81 2.31
C THR A 504 -5.51 -23.59 2.35
N ASN A 505 -6.31 -23.42 3.40
CA ASN A 505 -7.68 -23.95 3.46
C ASN A 505 -8.61 -23.30 2.43
N PHE A 506 -8.26 -22.11 1.95
CA PHE A 506 -9.08 -21.32 1.03
C PHE A 506 -8.47 -21.27 -0.37
N ILE A 507 -7.14 -21.24 -0.46
CA ILE A 507 -6.39 -20.99 -1.69
C ILE A 507 -5.35 -22.08 -1.92
N ASP A 508 -5.21 -22.52 -3.16
CA ASP A 508 -4.07 -23.31 -3.62
C ASP A 508 -2.88 -22.39 -3.94
N LEU A 509 -1.94 -22.31 -3.00
CA LEU A 509 -0.71 -21.52 -3.13
C LEU A 509 0.29 -22.11 -4.13
N SER A 510 0.06 -23.31 -4.70
CA SER A 510 0.96 -23.90 -5.70
C SER A 510 0.70 -23.39 -7.13
N THR A 511 -0.35 -22.60 -7.32
CA THR A 511 -0.80 -22.12 -8.63
C THR A 511 0.23 -21.21 -9.32
N SER A 512 0.45 -21.42 -10.62
CA SER A 512 1.42 -20.68 -11.44
C SER A 512 1.12 -19.18 -11.54
N LEU A 513 -0.13 -18.78 -11.34
CA LEU A 513 -0.58 -17.38 -11.39
C LEU A 513 0.14 -16.45 -10.41
N LEU A 514 0.65 -17.01 -9.31
CA LEU A 514 1.37 -16.27 -8.28
C LEU A 514 2.90 -16.28 -8.50
N ASN A 515 3.40 -17.15 -9.39
CA ASN A 515 4.82 -17.35 -9.67
C ASN A 515 5.38 -16.41 -10.74
N ASN A 516 4.57 -15.47 -11.26
CA ASN A 516 5.08 -14.40 -12.12
C ASN A 516 5.95 -13.46 -11.28
N ARG A 517 7.23 -13.83 -11.15
CA ARG A 517 8.33 -12.89 -10.96
C ARG A 517 8.37 -12.05 -12.24
N GLU A 518 7.50 -11.06 -12.33
CA GLU A 518 7.79 -9.94 -13.21
C GLU A 518 9.02 -9.29 -12.58
N ASP A 519 10.18 -9.64 -13.12
CA ASP A 519 11.40 -8.88 -12.92
C ASP A 519 11.03 -7.45 -13.33
N GLU A 520 10.84 -6.57 -12.32
CA GLU A 520 10.78 -5.12 -12.51
C GLU A 520 12.12 -4.69 -13.12
N LYS A 521 12.26 -4.86 -14.44
CA LYS A 521 13.16 -4.03 -15.23
C LYS A 521 12.54 -2.65 -15.20
N ASP A 522 13.34 -1.68 -14.78
CA ASP A 522 13.07 -0.26 -14.84
C ASP A 522 12.14 0.07 -16.01
N GLU A 523 10.98 0.66 -15.73
CA GLU A 523 10.04 1.16 -16.75
C GLU A 523 10.75 2.27 -17.53
N GLU A 524 11.52 1.88 -18.55
CA GLU A 524 11.78 2.74 -19.70
C GLU A 524 10.42 3.03 -20.36
N VAL A 525 10.18 4.31 -20.59
CA VAL A 525 8.99 4.89 -21.24
C VAL A 525 8.41 3.92 -22.27
N SER A 526 7.23 3.38 -21.93
CA SER A 526 6.48 2.47 -22.78
C SER A 526 6.06 3.21 -24.04
N ILE A 527 6.87 3.13 -25.10
CA ILE A 527 6.36 3.29 -26.45
C ILE A 527 5.27 2.23 -26.59
N MET A 528 4.01 2.68 -26.67
CA MET A 528 2.85 1.78 -26.79
C MET A 528 3.14 0.81 -27.93
N ASN A 529 3.33 -0.47 -27.60
CA ASN A 529 3.62 -1.48 -28.60
C ASN A 529 2.36 -1.67 -29.45
N HIS A 530 2.35 -1.04 -30.62
CA HIS A 530 1.20 -1.04 -31.53
C HIS A 530 0.91 -2.40 -32.17
N GLY A 531 1.74 -3.41 -31.94
CA GLY A 531 1.55 -4.74 -32.52
C GLY A 531 1.59 -4.71 -34.05
N ASP A 532 0.83 -5.62 -34.68
CA ASP A 532 0.66 -5.60 -36.14
C ASP A 532 -0.25 -4.43 -36.55
N LEU A 533 0.26 -3.56 -37.43
CA LEU A 533 -0.46 -2.41 -37.96
C LEU A 533 -1.46 -2.78 -39.07
N ASN A 534 -1.40 -4.01 -39.59
CA ASN A 534 -2.31 -4.54 -40.61
C ASN A 534 -3.33 -5.51 -40.00
N PHE A 535 -3.98 -5.10 -38.91
CA PHE A 535 -5.08 -5.87 -38.34
C PHE A 535 -6.40 -5.58 -39.07
N ASP A 536 -7.29 -6.57 -39.11
CA ASP A 536 -8.63 -6.41 -39.66
C ASP A 536 -9.52 -5.69 -38.64
N VAL A 537 -10.05 -4.54 -39.04
CA VAL A 537 -10.91 -3.70 -38.20
C VAL A 537 -12.25 -4.37 -37.97
N ASP A 538 -12.81 -5.02 -38.99
CA ASP A 538 -14.07 -5.73 -38.88
C ASP A 538 -13.89 -6.99 -38.03
N GLU A 539 -12.76 -7.70 -38.12
CA GLU A 539 -12.47 -8.83 -37.21
C GLU A 539 -12.25 -8.37 -35.75
N LEU A 540 -11.68 -7.18 -35.53
CA LEU A 540 -11.49 -6.62 -34.19
C LEU A 540 -12.82 -6.16 -33.58
N ILE A 541 -13.67 -5.53 -34.39
CA ILE A 541 -15.00 -5.08 -34.00
C ILE A 541 -15.94 -6.26 -33.88
N ASP A 542 -15.90 -7.27 -34.76
CA ASP A 542 -16.70 -8.49 -34.65
C ASP A 542 -16.29 -9.30 -33.41
N ARG A 543 -15.00 -9.35 -33.06
CA ARG A 543 -14.59 -9.86 -31.73
C ARG A 543 -15.13 -9.01 -30.58
N PHE A 544 -15.32 -7.71 -30.78
CA PHE A 544 -15.88 -6.77 -29.82
C PHE A 544 -17.42 -6.85 -29.75
N GLU A 545 -18.09 -7.12 -30.87
CA GLU A 545 -19.54 -7.24 -31.04
C GLU A 545 -20.04 -8.66 -30.73
N GLU A 546 -19.17 -9.68 -30.82
CA GLU A 546 -19.37 -10.97 -30.17
C GLU A 546 -19.12 -10.90 -28.65
N SER A 547 -18.48 -9.83 -28.16
CA SER A 547 -18.32 -9.48 -26.73
C SER A 547 -19.27 -8.38 -26.23
N ILE A 548 -20.28 -8.05 -27.05
CA ILE A 548 -21.46 -7.24 -26.77
C ILE A 548 -22.69 -8.18 -26.86
#